data_AF-A0A0M9WAK2-F1
#
_entry.id   AF-A0A0M9WAK2-F1
#
_cell.length_a   1.000
_cell.length_b   1.000
_cell.length_c   1.000
_cell.angle_alpha   90.00
_cell.angle_beta   90.00
_cell.angle_gamma   90.00
#
_symmetry.space_group_name_H-M   'P 1'
#
loop_
_entity.id
_entity.type
_entity.pdbx_description
1 polymer ?
#
loop_
_entity_poly.entity_id
_entity_poly.type
_entity_poly.pdbx_seq_one_letter_code
_entity_poly.pdbx_strand_id
1 'polypeptide(L)' 'MRSEIRTILGNKVADKASDVWGYNNEGEVRTMWQDSRQPGFYFHGGNLATAGYYSKVLALQIKALEEGIYRYGEF' A
#
# COMPACT_ATOMS: atom_id res chain seq x y z
N MET A 1 -6.92 -8.99 6.44
CA MET A 1 -5.61 -8.30 6.46
C MET A 1 -5.38 -7.49 7.73
N ARG A 2 -6.31 -6.62 8.17
CA ARG A 2 -6.13 -5.89 9.44
C ARG A 2 -5.95 -6.80 10.67
N SER A 3 -6.66 -7.93 10.71
CA SER A 3 -6.48 -8.97 11.76
C SER A 3 -5.05 -9.51 11.77
N GLU A 4 -4.50 -9.84 10.60
CA GLU A 4 -3.15 -10.40 10.48
C GLU A 4 -2.09 -9.36 10.84
N ILE A 5 -2.26 -8.10 10.39
CA ILE A 5 -1.38 -6.99 10.79
C ILE A 5 -1.41 -6.80 12.30
N ARG A 6 -2.58 -6.91 12.94
CA ARG A 6 -2.70 -6.79 14.39
C ARG A 6 -1.89 -7.85 15.11
N THR A 7 -1.90 -9.08 14.60
CA THR A 7 -1.11 -10.19 15.15
C THR A 7 0.38 -10.00 14.95
N ILE A 8 0.82 -9.50 13.79
CA ILE A 8 2.26 -9.46 13.43
C ILE A 8 2.93 -8.14 13.88
N LEU A 9 2.25 -7.01 13.71
CA LEU A 9 2.78 -5.66 13.89
C LEU A 9 2.07 -4.85 15.00
N GLY A 10 1.02 -5.43 15.60
CA GLY A 10 0.31 -4.83 16.72
C GLY A 10 -0.78 -3.83 16.33
N ASN A 11 -1.56 -3.41 17.33
CA ASN A 11 -2.73 -2.54 17.17
C ASN A 11 -2.38 -1.22 16.47
N LYS A 12 -1.29 -0.56 16.87
CA LYS A 12 -0.90 0.76 16.37
C LYS A 12 -0.75 0.80 14.83
N VAL A 13 -0.24 -0.29 14.24
CA VAL A 13 -0.07 -0.39 12.78
C VAL A 13 -1.39 -0.81 12.13
N ALA A 14 -2.08 -1.79 12.71
CA ALA A 14 -3.35 -2.30 12.18
C ALA A 14 -4.47 -1.26 12.13
N ASP A 15 -4.50 -0.34 13.10
CA ASP A 15 -5.53 0.70 13.19
C ASP A 15 -5.34 1.77 12.10
N LYS A 16 -4.09 2.04 11.71
CA LYS A 16 -3.74 2.99 10.64
C LYS A 16 -3.87 2.42 9.23
N ALA A 17 -3.53 1.14 9.05
CA ALA A 17 -3.49 0.52 7.73
C ALA A 17 -4.88 0.51 7.06
N SER A 18 -4.96 0.91 5.80
CA SER A 18 -6.21 0.90 5.03
C SER A 18 -6.63 -0.50 4.62
N ASP A 19 -7.90 -0.65 4.25
CA ASP A 19 -8.41 -1.91 3.73
C ASP A 19 -7.80 -2.18 2.35
N VAL A 20 -7.51 -3.45 2.10
CA VAL A 20 -6.93 -3.92 0.84
C VAL A 20 -8.02 -4.42 -0.11
N TRP A 21 -7.69 -4.45 -1.40
CA TRP A 21 -8.56 -4.93 -2.47
C TRP A 21 -9.84 -4.10 -2.65
N GLY A 22 -10.57 -4.39 -3.73
CA GLY A 22 -11.65 -3.53 -4.22
C GLY A 22 -11.12 -2.27 -4.91
N TYR A 23 -12.02 -1.35 -5.25
CA TYR A 23 -11.71 -0.18 -6.05
C TYR A 23 -11.97 1.12 -5.29
N ASN A 24 -11.08 2.11 -5.42
CA ASN A 24 -11.34 3.47 -4.96
C ASN A 24 -12.35 4.17 -5.89
N ASN A 25 -12.66 5.44 -5.62
CA ASN A 25 -13.63 6.20 -6.42
C ASN A 25 -13.16 6.48 -7.86
N GLU A 26 -11.86 6.30 -8.12
CA GLU A 26 -11.23 6.49 -9.44
C GLU A 26 -11.15 5.18 -10.23
N GLY A 27 -11.59 4.06 -9.64
CA GLY A 27 -11.55 2.74 -10.27
C GLY A 27 -10.21 2.01 -10.12
N GLU A 28 -9.30 2.50 -9.28
CA GLU A 28 -8.00 1.86 -9.02
C GLU A 28 -8.06 0.88 -7.84
N VAL A 29 -7.21 -0.16 -7.87
CA VAL A 29 -7.17 -1.19 -6.82
C VAL A 29 -6.64 -0.61 -5.52
N ARG A 30 -7.42 -0.70 -4.44
CA ARG A 30 -7.05 -0.14 -3.13
C ARG A 30 -5.82 -0.81 -2.52
N THR A 31 -4.89 0.01 -2.01
CA THR A 31 -3.86 -0.30 -0.99
C THR A 31 -2.81 -1.38 -1.33
N MET A 32 -3.10 -2.33 -2.24
CA MET A 32 -2.28 -3.51 -2.49
C MET A 32 -0.89 -3.22 -3.06
N TRP A 33 -0.70 -2.05 -3.67
CA TRP A 33 0.58 -1.61 -4.25
C TRP A 33 0.71 -0.08 -4.20
N GLN A 34 0.15 0.53 -3.16
CA GLN A 34 0.10 1.98 -2.96
C GLN A 34 0.11 2.30 -1.46
N ASP A 35 -0.08 3.57 -1.10
CA ASP A 35 -0.05 4.03 0.30
C ASP A 35 -1.02 3.23 1.19
N SER A 36 -0.48 2.63 2.26
CA SER A 36 -1.28 1.93 3.26
C SER A 36 -1.87 2.85 4.33
N ARG A 37 -1.54 4.14 4.32
CA ARG A 37 -1.70 5.13 5.41
C ARG A 37 -0.81 4.91 6.63
N GLN A 38 0.01 3.85 6.62
CA GLN A 38 1.12 3.68 7.55
C GLN A 38 2.43 3.92 6.79
N PRO A 39 3.19 4.98 7.12
CA PRO A 39 4.45 5.27 6.45
C PRO A 39 5.43 4.10 6.47
N GLY A 40 6.04 3.82 5.31
CA GLY A 40 7.01 2.73 5.13
C GLY A 40 6.43 1.32 5.15
N PHE A 41 5.11 1.17 5.19
CA PHE A 41 4.43 -0.12 5.16
C PHE A 41 3.58 -0.25 3.89
N TYR A 42 3.78 -1.34 3.16
CA TYR A 42 3.10 -1.60 1.90
C TYR A 42 2.63 -3.04 1.86
N PHE A 43 1.47 -3.26 1.24
CA PHE A 43 1.06 -4.61 0.88
C PHE A 43 1.69 -4.99 -0.45
N HIS A 44 1.82 -6.29 -0.66
CA HIS A 44 2.25 -6.84 -1.94
C HIS A 44 1.67 -8.25 -2.06
N GLY A 45 1.04 -8.56 -3.18
CA GLY A 45 0.37 -9.85 -3.36
C GLY A 45 -0.28 -9.97 -4.72
N GLY A 46 -1.16 -10.96 -4.89
CA GLY A 46 -1.71 -11.32 -6.19
C GLY A 46 -0.90 -12.43 -6.88
N ASN A 47 -1.27 -12.75 -8.12
CA ASN A 47 -0.50 -13.69 -8.94
C ASN A 47 0.79 -13.04 -9.48
N LEU A 48 1.67 -13.84 -10.07
CA LEU A 48 2.97 -13.36 -10.55
C LEU A 48 2.84 -12.23 -11.60
N ALA A 49 1.82 -12.27 -12.45
CA ALA A 49 1.59 -11.24 -13.46
C ALA A 49 1.26 -9.88 -12.82
N THR A 50 0.35 -9.88 -11.84
CA THR A 50 -0.07 -8.66 -11.11
C THR A 50 1.03 -8.15 -10.19
N ALA A 51 1.57 -9.01 -9.32
CA ALA A 51 2.66 -8.65 -8.42
C ALA A 51 3.90 -8.15 -9.18
N GLY A 52 4.27 -8.83 -10.28
CA GLY A 52 5.38 -8.43 -11.13
C GLY A 52 5.17 -7.07 -11.78
N TYR A 53 3.99 -6.81 -12.35
CA TYR A 53 3.67 -5.52 -12.96
C TYR A 53 3.72 -4.37 -11.93
N TYR A 54 3.03 -4.53 -10.81
CA TYR A 54 2.91 -3.47 -9.80
C TYR A 54 4.16 -3.27 -8.95
N SER A 55 5.13 -4.20 -8.98
CA SER A 55 6.42 -4.01 -8.31
C SER A 55 7.12 -2.74 -8.75
N LYS A 56 7.14 -2.46 -10.07
CA LYS A 56 7.75 -1.23 -10.60
C LYS A 56 6.96 0.02 -10.21
N VAL A 57 5.64 -0.06 -10.22
CA VAL A 57 4.75 1.06 -9.86
C VAL A 57 4.98 1.45 -8.40
N LEU A 58 5.01 0.46 -7.49
CA LEU A 58 5.27 0.69 -6.08
C LEU A 58 6.69 1.24 -5.84
N ALA A 59 7.69 0.70 -6.52
CA ALA A 59 9.08 1.19 -6.40
C ALA A 59 9.20 2.66 -6.81
N LEU A 60 8.50 3.09 -7.87
CA LEU A 60 8.49 4.49 -8.30
C LEU A 60 7.79 5.41 -7.29
N GLN A 61 6.69 4.96 -6.67
CA GLN A 61 6.03 5.72 -5.59
C GLN A 61 6.97 5.89 -4.39
N ILE A 62 7.65 4.82 -3.96
CA ILE A 62 8.65 4.88 -2.88
C ILE A 62 9.77 5.84 -3.24
N LYS A 63 10.30 5.76 -4.47
CA LYS A 63 11.35 6.67 -4.93
C LYS A 63 10.87 8.13 -4.95
N ALA A 64 9.64 8.39 -5.38
CA ALA A 64 9.07 9.73 -5.37
C ALA A 64 8.91 10.28 -3.94
N LEU A 65 8.59 9.43 -2.94
CA LEU A 65 8.61 9.82 -1.52
C LEU A 65 10.02 10.20 -1.05
N GLU A 66 11.03 9.40 -1.40
CA GLU A 66 12.43 9.66 -1.03
C GLU A 66 12.97 10.97 -1.62
N GLU A 67 12.59 11.28 -2.86
CA GLU A 67 12.98 12.51 -3.56
C GLU A 67 12.11 13.72 -3.19
N GLY A 68 11.10 13.55 -2.33
CA GLY A 68 10.19 14.64 -1.93
C GLY A 68 9.24 15.12 -3.03
N ILE A 69 9.08 14.34 -4.10
CA ILE A 69 8.16 14.61 -5.23
C ILE A 69 6.72 14.23 -4.86
N TYR A 70 6.58 13.24 -3.96
CA TYR A 70 5.31 12.68 -3.50
C TYR A 70 5.24 12.70 -1.97
N ARG A 71 4.05 12.80 -1.37
CA ARG A 71 3.82 12.66 0.08
C ARG A 71 2.71 11.65 0.38
N TYR A 72 2.82 10.98 1.53
CA TYR A 72 1.74 10.12 2.03
C TYR A 72 0.40 10.86 2.11
N GLY A 73 -0.68 10.19 1.73
CA GLY A 73 -2.02 10.75 1.69
C GLY A 73 -2.29 11.76 0.57
N GLU A 74 -1.32 12.01 -0.33
CA GLU A 74 -1.65 12.57 -1.63
C GLU A 74 -2.16 11.43 -2.53
N PHE A 75 -3.35 11.65 -3.12
CA PHE A 75 -4.15 10.71 -3.92
C PHE A 75 -4.86 9.60 -3.12
#